data_AF-A0A521EXZ8-F1
#
_entry.id   AF-A0A521EXZ8-F1
#
_cell.length_a   1.000
_cell.length_b   1.000
_cell.length_c   1.000
_cell.angle_alpha   90.00
_cell.angle_beta   90.00
_cell.angle_gamma   90.00
#
_symmetry.space_group_name_H-M   'P 1'
#
loop_
_entity.id
_entity.type
_entity.pdbx_description
1 polymer ?
#
loop_
_entity_poly.entity_id
_entity_poly.type
_entity_poly.pdbx_seq_one_letter_code
_entity_poly.pdbx_strand_id
1 'polypeptide(L)' 'MGKNIKSKPSYNQDVLKIIKDRYGYSYDYIRKSIRGDRVGIICDMLKTEYHKLNNESIKAIESRAYKL' A
#
# COMPACT_ATOMS: atom_id res chain seq x y z
N MET A 1 30.30 -2.02 -12.02
CA MET A 1 29.07 -2.50 -11.37
C MET A 1 27.95 -1.49 -11.61
N GLY A 2 27.03 -1.79 -12.53
CA GLY A 2 25.91 -0.90 -12.86
C GLY A 2 24.93 -0.82 -11.70
N LYS A 3 24.85 0.32 -11.04
CA LYS A 3 23.80 0.59 -10.05
C LYS A 3 22.49 0.80 -10.82
N ASN A 4 21.68 -0.25 -10.93
CA ASN A 4 20.35 -0.17 -11.52
C ASN A 4 19.43 0.59 -10.55
N ILE A 5 19.52 1.93 -10.60
CA ILE A 5 18.83 2.85 -9.71
C ILE A 5 17.45 3.11 -10.30
N LYS A 6 16.45 2.46 -9.68
CA LYS A 6 15.14 2.99 -9.24
C LYS A 6 14.18 1.79 -9.08
N SER A 7 14.26 1.08 -7.96
CA SER A 7 13.12 0.24 -7.58
C SER A 7 11.96 1.18 -7.28
N LYS A 8 10.87 1.07 -8.05
CA LYS A 8 9.61 1.75 -7.73
C LYS A 8 9.31 1.58 -6.24
N PRO A 9 8.71 2.57 -5.56
CA PRO A 9 8.27 2.33 -4.20
C PRO A 9 7.36 1.09 -4.22
N SER A 10 7.73 0.06 -3.45
CA SER A 10 7.11 -1.27 -3.41
C SER A 10 5.60 -1.28 -3.09
N TYR A 11 5.01 -0.12 -2.80
CA TYR A 11 3.66 0.04 -2.29
C TYR A 11 2.96 1.21 -2.99
N ASN A 12 1.65 1.11 -3.14
CA ASN A 12 0.78 2.14 -3.70
C ASN A 12 0.75 3.36 -2.75
N GLN A 13 1.31 4.49 -3.20
CA GLN A 13 1.49 5.67 -2.35
C GLN A 13 0.16 6.35 -2.01
N ASP A 14 -0.81 6.31 -2.92
CA ASP A 14 -2.14 6.90 -2.69
C ASP A 14 -2.87 6.13 -1.59
N VAL A 15 -2.81 4.80 -1.63
CA VAL A 15 -3.38 3.95 -0.57
C VAL A 15 -2.68 4.19 0.76
N LEU A 16 -1.35 4.31 0.78
CA LEU A 16 -0.61 4.64 2.00
C LEU A 16 -1.01 6.00 2.59
N LYS A 17 -1.27 7.00 1.73
CA LYS A 17 -1.73 8.32 2.18
C LYS A 17 -3.12 8.22 2.80
N ILE A 18 -4.06 7.52 2.17
CA ILE A 18 -5.41 7.31 2.70
C ILE A 18 -5.37 6.63 4.07
N ILE A 19 -4.56 5.59 4.22
CA ILE A 19 -4.44 4.86 5.49
C ILE A 19 -3.80 5.73 6.56
N LYS A 20 -2.76 6.50 6.22
CA LYS A 20 -2.16 7.47 7.14
C LYS A 20 -3.19 8.49 7.62
N ASP A 21 -3.94 9.09 6.70
CA ASP A 21 -4.91 10.14 7.03
C ASP A 21 -6.07 9.59 7.87
N ARG A 22 -6.43 8.31 7.67
CA ARG A 22 -7.49 7.62 8.43
C ARG A 22 -7.10 7.24 9.85
N TYR A 23 -5.89 6.71 10.04
CA TYR A 23 -5.47 6.11 11.32
C TYR A 23 -4.40 6.91 12.07
N GLY A 24 -3.80 7.93 11.44
CA GLY A 24 -2.79 8.80 12.07
C GLY A 24 -1.39 8.17 12.21
N TYR A 25 -1.16 6.97 11.67
CA TYR A 25 0.14 6.29 11.79
C TYR A 25 1.18 6.82 10.80
N SER A 26 2.45 6.73 11.19
CA SER A 26 3.56 7.07 10.29
C SER A 26 3.63 6.10 9.11
N TYR A 27 4.10 6.60 7.96
CA TYR A 27 4.27 5.73 6.78
C TYR A 27 5.23 4.56 7.04
N ASP A 28 6.25 4.76 7.88
CA ASP A 28 7.18 3.68 8.27
C ASP A 28 6.45 2.58 9.05
N TYR A 29 5.62 2.97 10.03
CA TYR A 29 4.83 2.02 10.81
C TYR A 29 3.88 1.22 9.90
N ILE A 30 3.13 1.91 9.03
CA ILE A 30 2.20 1.26 8.10
C ILE A 30 2.94 0.28 7.18
N ARG A 31 4.11 0.66 6.63
CA ARG A 31 4.90 -0.23 5.78
C ARG A 31 5.41 -1.46 6.53
N LYS A 32 5.87 -1.30 7.78
CA LYS A 32 6.30 -2.41 8.64
C LYS A 32 5.13 -3.34 8.96
N SER A 33 3.94 -2.81 9.22
CA SER A 33 2.72 -3.59 9.40
C SER A 33 2.34 -4.39 8.15
N ILE A 34 2.42 -3.78 6.96
CA ILE A 34 2.12 -4.47 5.70
C ILE A 34 3.17 -5.56 5.40
N ARG A 35 4.46 -5.28 5.64
CA ARG A 35 5.55 -6.24 5.39
C ARG A 35 5.52 -7.44 6.34
N GLY A 36 4.98 -7.26 7.55
CA GLY A 36 5.02 -8.27 8.61
C GLY A 36 6.21 -8.13 9.55
N ASP A 37 6.96 -7.02 9.46
CA ASP A 37 8.03 -6.68 10.42
C ASP A 37 7.45 -6.41 11.83
N ARG A 38 6.16 -6.08 11.90
CA ARG A 38 5.39 -5.91 13.15
C ARG A 38 4.15 -6.77 13.10
N VAL A 39 3.88 -7.47 14.21
CA VAL A 39 2.71 -8.33 14.41
C VAL A 39 1.77 -7.72 15.45
N GLY A 40 0.47 -7.99 15.30
CA GLY A 40 -0.57 -7.53 16.21
C GLY A 40 -1.84 -7.11 15.49
N ILE A 41 -2.95 -7.02 16.24
CA ILE A 41 -4.30 -6.79 15.71
C ILE A 41 -4.36 -5.52 14.84
N ILE A 42 -3.68 -4.45 15.26
CA ILE A 42 -3.62 -3.19 14.49
C ILE A 42 -2.84 -3.38 13.19
N CYS A 43 -1.73 -4.12 13.22
CA CYS A 43 -0.93 -4.40 12.01
C CYS A 43 -1.72 -5.24 11.01
N ASP A 44 -2.46 -6.24 11.49
CA ASP A 44 -3.30 -7.10 10.65
C ASP A 44 -4.46 -6.31 10.01
N MET A 45 -5.07 -5.40 10.77
CA MET A 45 -6.06 -4.46 10.27
C MET A 45 -5.48 -3.57 9.16
N LEU A 46 -4.33 -2.93 9.41
CA LEU A 46 -3.67 -2.05 8.44
C LEU A 46 -3.29 -2.79 7.16
N LYS A 47 -2.78 -4.02 7.30
CA LYS A 47 -2.43 -4.89 6.18
C LYS A 47 -3.66 -5.24 5.35
N THR A 48 -4.74 -5.66 5.99
CA THR A 48 -6.00 -6.01 5.33
C THR A 48 -6.60 -4.82 4.57
N GLU A 49 -6.65 -3.66 5.22
CA GLU A 49 -7.17 -2.43 4.61
C GLU A 49 -6.33 -1.99 3.41
N TYR A 50 -5.00 -2.05 3.53
CA TYR A 50 -4.09 -1.76 2.42
C TYR A 50 -4.34 -2.66 1.21
N HIS A 51 -4.46 -3.98 1.42
CA HIS A 51 -4.71 -4.90 0.31
C HIS A 51 -6.09 -4.67 -0.33
N LYS A 52 -7.11 -4.37 0.47
CA LYS A 52 -8.46 -4.07 -0.02
C LYS A 52 -8.45 -2.84 -0.94
N LEU A 53 -7.95 -1.70 -0.44
CA LEU A 53 -7.88 -0.46 -1.20
C LEU A 53 -6.98 -0.58 -2.43
N ASN A 54 -5.86 -1.28 -2.32
CA ASN A 54 -4.97 -1.51 -3.45
C ASN A 54 -5.67 -2.34 -4.55
N ASN A 55 -6.39 -3.39 -4.18
CA ASN A 55 -7.12 -4.21 -5.15
C ASN A 55 -8.27 -3.43 -5.80
N GLU A 56 -9.00 -2.61 -5.03
CA GLU A 56 -10.04 -1.72 -5.57
C GLU A 56 -9.44 -0.70 -6.56
N SER A 57 -8.26 -0.14 -6.25
CA SER A 57 -7.57 0.78 -7.15
C SER A 57 -7.16 0.12 -8.46
N ILE A 58 -6.65 -1.12 -8.41
CA ILE A 58 -6.25 -1.89 -9.59
C ILE A 58 -7.48 -2.20 -10.45
N LYS A 59 -8.57 -2.69 -9.86
CA LYS A 59 -9.82 -2.95 -10.59
C LYS A 59 -10.39 -1.70 -11.26
N ALA A 60 -10.31 -0.55 -10.58
CA ALA A 60 -10.76 0.72 -11.16
C ALA A 60 -9.88 1.15 -12.35
N ILE A 61 -8.58 0.90 -12.30
CA ILE A 61 -7.66 1.18 -13.42
C ILE A 61 -7.92 0.23 -14.58
N GLU A 62 -8.02 -1.07 -14.33
CA GLU A 62 -8.28 -2.10 -15.34
C GLU A 62 -9.63 -1.84 -16.04
N SER A 63 -10.69 -1.59 -15.29
CA SER A 63 -12.02 -1.30 -15.88
C SER A 63 -12.04 -0.06 -16.77
N ARG A 64 -11.17 0.92 -16.51
CA ARG A 64 -10.98 2.09 -17.37
C ARG A 64 -10.13 1.75 -18.60
N ALA A 65 -9.10 0.93 -18.44
CA ALA A 65 -8.23 0.52 -19.53
C ALA A 65 -8.95 -0.35 -20.58
N TYR A 66 -9.85 -1.24 -20.16
CA TYR A 66 -10.65 -2.09 -21.06
C TYR A 66 -11.84 -1.37 -21.73
N LYS A 67 -12.08 -0.11 -21.39
CA LYS A 67 -13.16 0.71 -21.98
C LYS A 67 -12.71 1.56 -23.18
N LEU A 68 -11.44 1.43 -23.58
CA LEU A 68 -10.82 2.02 -24.77
C LEU A 68 -10.76 0.97 -25.89
#